data_AF-A0AAD4CKZ3-F1
#
_entry.id   AF-A0AAD4CKZ3-F1
#
_cell.length_a   1.000
_cell.length_b   1.000
_cell.length_c   1.000
_cell.angle_alpha   90.00
_cell.angle_beta   90.00
_cell.angle_gamma   90.00
#
_symmetry.space_group_name_H-M   'P 1'
#
loop_
_entity.id
_entity.type
_entity.pdbx_description
1 polymer ?
#
loop_
_entity_poly.entity_id
_entity_poly.type
_entity_poly.pdbx_seq_one_letter_code
_entity_poly.pdbx_strand_id
1 'polypeptide(L)'
;MAVERQISGSNPIHNFAIARPPSNSTTCFPSTDISVSAFNGGDCDAMNIRDALSEMLCSVHHFNHVQVCRDDQFNQDALIRGVILGWEDLQSRDFTCPLWGILKHIDALLMTHTAIATRLALLRGVHLMLLTRSCPDRPPALPPWFRPRARRNSPNQCSNPNDAISNYFAWPRFRQRLLASNSPRLTNRFWLYFVRNVQFEWPFSPTHTIDIDKDSGKYHFSMNWRNTMDIIQRFTMGPEFFDAYPECSGDMNPRCDL
;
A
#
# COMPACT_ATOMS: atom_id res chain seq x y z
N MET A 1 -53.89 12.84 33.45
CA MET A 1 -54.09 11.80 32.42
C MET A 1 -52.87 11.79 31.54
N ALA A 2 -52.03 10.77 31.72
CA ALA A 2 -50.87 10.48 30.90
C ALA A 2 -51.32 9.78 29.62
N VAL A 3 -50.67 10.08 28.48
CA VAL A 3 -50.79 9.28 27.26
C VAL A 3 -49.41 8.73 26.95
N GLU A 4 -49.24 7.48 27.34
CA GLU A 4 -48.11 6.61 27.07
C GLU A 4 -48.28 6.07 25.64
N ARG A 5 -47.32 6.33 24.74
CA ARG A 5 -47.25 5.66 23.43
C ARG A 5 -46.18 4.59 23.47
N GLN A 6 -46.62 3.36 23.68
CA GLN A 6 -45.91 2.14 23.34
C GLN A 6 -45.69 2.09 21.82
N ILE A 7 -44.45 1.86 21.39
CA ILE A 7 -44.16 1.34 20.05
C ILE A 7 -43.52 -0.03 20.24
N SER A 8 -44.31 -1.06 19.94
CA SER A 8 -43.97 -2.48 19.97
C SER A 8 -43.66 -2.93 18.54
N GLY A 9 -42.53 -3.64 18.37
CA GLY A 9 -42.23 -4.56 17.25
C GLY A 9 -42.09 -3.89 15.88
N SER A 10 -41.17 -4.25 14.98
CA SER A 10 -40.48 -5.51 14.77
C SER A 10 -39.43 -5.24 13.68
N ASN A 11 -38.13 -5.40 13.98
CA ASN A 11 -37.08 -5.36 12.96
C ASN A 11 -36.91 -6.76 12.36
N PRO A 12 -37.06 -6.94 11.03
CA PRO A 12 -36.70 -8.20 10.40
C PRO A 12 -35.17 -8.25 10.29
N ILE A 13 -34.56 -9.09 11.13
CA ILE A 13 -33.17 -9.54 10.99
C ILE A 13 -33.11 -10.37 9.71
N HIS A 14 -32.64 -9.77 8.62
CA HIS A 14 -32.15 -10.55 7.49
C HIS A 14 -30.83 -11.20 7.91
N ASN A 15 -30.94 -12.47 8.31
CA ASN A 15 -29.83 -13.41 8.44
C ASN A 15 -29.07 -13.50 7.10
N PHE A 16 -27.93 -12.83 6.98
CA PHE A 16 -26.91 -13.27 6.05
C PHE A 16 -26.16 -14.43 6.69
N ALA A 17 -26.59 -15.63 6.33
CA ALA A 17 -25.86 -16.86 6.62
C ALA A 17 -24.47 -16.76 5.95
N ILE A 18 -23.43 -16.60 6.77
CA ILE A 18 -22.06 -16.86 6.34
C ILE A 18 -22.00 -18.35 6.04
N ALA A 19 -21.88 -18.69 4.77
CA ALA A 19 -21.69 -20.07 4.33
C ALA A 19 -20.47 -20.66 5.05
N ARG A 20 -20.67 -21.79 5.75
CA ARG A 20 -19.57 -22.60 6.30
C ARG A 20 -18.62 -22.99 5.16
N PRO A 21 -17.29 -22.84 5.30
CA PRO A 21 -16.38 -23.41 4.33
C PRO A 21 -16.46 -24.94 4.42
N PRO A 22 -16.42 -25.66 3.28
CA PRO A 22 -16.33 -27.11 3.31
C PRO A 22 -15.00 -27.51 3.94
N SER A 23 -15.09 -28.52 4.81
CA SER A 23 -13.96 -29.17 5.47
C SER A 23 -12.99 -29.80 4.48
N ASN A 24 -11.70 -29.62 4.75
CA ASN A 24 -10.55 -30.35 4.22
C ASN A 24 -10.31 -30.28 2.71
N SER A 25 -9.51 -29.30 2.28
CA SER A 25 -8.51 -29.51 1.22
C SER A 25 -7.44 -28.43 1.32
N THR A 26 -6.19 -28.85 1.50
CA THR A 26 -5.00 -28.00 1.43
C THR A 26 -4.89 -27.42 0.02
N THR A 27 -5.44 -26.24 -0.24
CA THR A 27 -5.22 -25.54 -1.51
C THR A 27 -3.99 -24.65 -1.37
N CYS A 28 -2.84 -25.18 -1.78
CA CYS A 28 -1.72 -24.34 -2.21
C CYS A 28 -2.24 -23.41 -3.31
N PHE A 29 -2.14 -22.10 -3.10
CA PHE A 29 -2.37 -21.14 -4.16
C PHE A 29 -1.31 -21.35 -5.24
N PRO A 30 -1.68 -21.46 -6.52
CA PRO A 30 -0.69 -21.63 -7.57
C PRO A 30 0.13 -20.35 -7.70
N SER A 31 1.44 -20.45 -7.51
CA SER A 31 2.39 -19.43 -7.96
C SER A 31 2.26 -19.32 -9.47
N THR A 32 1.61 -18.28 -9.98
CA THR A 32 1.65 -17.97 -11.40
C THR A 32 3.01 -17.39 -11.74
N ASP A 33 3.85 -18.21 -12.39
CA ASP A 33 5.10 -17.80 -12.98
C ASP A 33 4.84 -16.78 -14.10
N ILE A 34 4.95 -15.49 -13.79
CA ILE A 34 5.10 -14.44 -14.80
C ILE A 34 6.46 -14.65 -15.46
N SER A 35 6.50 -15.17 -16.69
CA SER A 35 7.78 -15.41 -17.37
C SER A 35 8.52 -14.08 -17.61
N VAL A 36 9.76 -13.97 -17.11
CA VAL A 36 10.63 -12.78 -17.30
C VAL A 36 10.85 -12.45 -18.79
N SER A 37 10.68 -13.44 -19.68
CA SER A 37 10.75 -13.30 -21.14
C SER A 37 9.74 -12.31 -21.73
N ALA A 38 8.61 -12.06 -21.08
CA ALA A 38 7.61 -11.09 -21.55
C ALA A 38 8.09 -9.63 -21.48
N PHE A 39 9.18 -9.34 -20.75
CA PHE A 39 9.74 -8.00 -20.57
C PHE A 39 11.11 -7.81 -21.23
N ASN A 40 11.65 -8.85 -21.88
CA ASN A 40 12.90 -8.79 -22.63
C ASN A 40 12.71 -8.44 -24.11
N GLY A 41 11.47 -8.18 -24.54
CA GLY A 41 11.20 -7.60 -25.85
C GLY A 41 11.66 -6.15 -25.88
N GLY A 42 12.67 -5.85 -26.69
CA GLY A 42 12.98 -4.47 -27.06
C GLY A 42 11.79 -3.92 -27.83
N ASP A 43 11.01 -3.07 -27.19
CA ASP A 43 9.92 -2.35 -27.83
C ASP A 43 9.97 -0.89 -27.37
N CYS A 44 10.02 0.02 -28.33
CA CYS A 44 10.27 1.44 -28.13
C CYS A 44 9.09 2.21 -27.49
N ASP A 45 8.05 1.51 -27.03
CA ASP A 45 6.86 2.07 -26.40
C ASP A 45 6.50 1.45 -25.03
N ALA A 46 7.38 0.63 -24.43
CA ALA A 46 7.14 0.12 -23.09
C ALA A 46 7.13 1.27 -22.07
N MET A 47 5.96 1.53 -21.45
CA MET A 47 5.78 2.52 -20.38
C MET A 47 6.92 2.44 -19.36
N ASN A 48 7.64 3.55 -19.15
CA ASN A 48 8.69 3.61 -18.14
C ASN A 48 8.04 3.74 -16.76
N ILE A 49 7.99 2.63 -16.02
CA ILE A 49 7.35 2.55 -14.70
C ILE A 49 7.93 3.59 -13.74
N ARG A 50 9.25 3.85 -13.82
CA ARG A 50 9.89 4.87 -13.00
C ARG A 50 9.34 6.26 -13.26
N ASP A 51 9.25 6.65 -14.53
CA ASP A 51 8.86 8.01 -14.88
C ASP A 51 7.38 8.24 -14.50
N ALA A 52 6.53 7.25 -14.75
CA ALA A 52 5.13 7.28 -14.32
C ALA A 52 4.97 7.35 -12.80
N LEU A 53 5.70 6.52 -12.03
CA LEU A 53 5.67 6.58 -10.56
C LEU A 53 6.14 7.93 -10.04
N SER A 54 7.22 8.47 -10.62
CA SER A 54 7.73 9.78 -10.25
C SER A 54 6.68 10.87 -10.49
N GLU A 55 6.05 10.88 -11.67
CA GLU A 55 5.01 11.84 -12.02
C GLU A 55 3.85 11.81 -11.01
N MET A 56 3.33 10.61 -10.73
CA MET A 56 2.25 10.42 -9.76
C MET A 56 2.63 10.85 -8.35
N LEU A 57 3.82 10.48 -7.88
CA LEU A 57 4.28 10.85 -6.54
C LEU A 57 4.58 12.35 -6.42
N CYS A 58 4.99 12.99 -7.51
CA CYS A 58 5.22 14.43 -7.57
C CYS A 58 3.94 15.25 -7.70
N SER A 59 2.86 14.67 -8.24
CA SER A 59 1.57 15.37 -8.34
C SER A 59 1.03 15.81 -6.98
N VAL A 60 1.45 15.14 -5.89
CA VAL A 60 1.11 15.48 -4.50
C VAL A 60 1.37 16.95 -4.14
N HIS A 61 2.37 17.57 -4.77
CA HIS A 61 2.74 18.97 -4.52
C HIS A 61 1.72 19.98 -5.08
N HIS A 62 0.83 19.54 -5.97
CA HIS A 62 -0.18 20.39 -6.59
C HIS A 62 -1.53 20.33 -5.85
N PHE A 63 -1.69 19.44 -4.87
CA PHE A 63 -2.95 19.28 -4.16
C PHE A 63 -3.11 20.34 -3.08
N ASN A 64 -4.31 20.95 -3.02
CA ASN A 64 -4.66 21.80 -1.91
C ASN A 64 -4.98 20.95 -0.68
N HIS A 65 -4.52 21.41 0.49
CA HIS A 65 -4.72 20.76 1.78
C HIS A 65 -6.20 20.57 2.16
N VAL A 66 -7.14 21.31 1.54
CA VAL A 66 -8.60 21.16 1.70
C VAL A 66 -9.15 19.97 0.90
N GLN A 67 -8.49 19.59 -0.20
CA GLN A 67 -8.91 18.46 -1.04
C GLN A 67 -8.47 17.12 -0.45
N VAL A 68 -7.50 17.13 0.48
CA VAL A 68 -6.91 15.92 1.06
C VAL A 68 -7.70 15.47 2.29
N CYS A 69 -8.20 14.22 2.26
CA CYS A 69 -8.83 13.59 3.41
C CYS A 69 -7.80 13.39 4.53
N ARG A 70 -8.03 14.02 5.69
CA ARG A 70 -7.18 13.86 6.88
C ARG A 70 -7.76 12.90 7.92
N ASP A 71 -9.01 12.50 7.75
CA ASP A 71 -9.66 11.56 8.64
C ASP A 71 -9.10 10.16 8.40
N ASP A 72 -8.50 9.58 9.44
CA ASP A 72 -7.82 8.31 9.29
C ASP A 72 -8.80 7.15 9.08
N GLN A 73 -10.00 7.20 9.66
CA GLN A 73 -11.00 6.15 9.49
C GLN A 73 -11.49 6.12 8.04
N PHE A 74 -11.79 7.27 7.45
CA PHE A 74 -12.18 7.36 6.02
C PHE A 74 -11.05 6.90 5.10
N ASN A 75 -9.81 7.27 5.41
CA ASN A 75 -8.65 6.86 4.63
C ASN A 75 -8.39 5.35 4.70
N GLN A 76 -8.54 4.73 5.87
CA GLN A 76 -8.44 3.29 6.03
C GLN A 76 -9.55 2.56 5.27
N ASP A 77 -10.80 3.02 5.40
CA ASP A 77 -11.96 2.46 4.68
C ASP A 77 -11.76 2.52 3.16
N ALA A 78 -11.34 3.68 2.64
CA ALA A 78 -11.10 3.88 1.21
C ALA A 78 -10.00 2.94 0.69
N LEU A 79 -8.87 2.83 1.39
CA LEU A 79 -7.78 1.95 0.99
C LEU A 79 -8.20 0.47 1.02
N ILE A 80 -8.88 0.04 2.07
CA ILE A 80 -9.33 -1.35 2.23
C ILE A 80 -10.32 -1.71 1.12
N ARG A 81 -11.32 -0.86 0.87
CA ARG A 81 -12.29 -1.08 -0.23
C ARG A 81 -11.61 -1.10 -1.58
N GLY A 82 -10.71 -0.15 -1.84
CA GLY A 82 -9.97 -0.08 -3.10
C GLY A 82 -9.20 -1.37 -3.41
N VAL A 83 -8.57 -1.96 -2.38
CA VAL A 83 -7.80 -3.21 -2.53
C VAL A 83 -8.69 -4.46 -2.56
N ILE A 84 -9.71 -4.54 -1.71
CA ILE A 84 -10.51 -5.76 -1.50
C ILE A 84 -11.72 -5.84 -2.44
N LEU A 85 -12.46 -4.74 -2.58
CA LEU A 85 -13.66 -4.64 -3.42
C LEU A 85 -13.35 -4.10 -4.82
N GLY A 86 -12.19 -3.46 -4.98
CA GLY A 86 -11.76 -2.78 -6.19
C GLY A 86 -11.93 -1.27 -6.07
N TRP A 87 -11.01 -0.52 -6.69
CA TRP A 87 -10.99 0.95 -6.62
C TRP A 87 -12.21 1.64 -7.24
N GLU A 88 -12.99 0.93 -8.06
CA GLU A 88 -14.23 1.48 -8.62
C GLU A 88 -15.34 1.61 -7.55
N ASP A 89 -15.28 0.85 -6.44
CA ASP A 89 -16.20 1.00 -5.29
C ASP A 89 -16.16 2.40 -4.66
N LEU A 90 -15.07 3.15 -4.89
CA LEU A 90 -14.92 4.51 -4.37
C LEU A 90 -15.59 5.58 -5.25
N GLN A 91 -15.93 5.27 -6.51
CA GLN A 91 -16.50 6.26 -7.43
C GLN A 91 -17.94 6.66 -7.09
N SER A 92 -18.66 5.81 -6.36
CA SER A 92 -20.04 6.08 -5.97
C SER A 92 -20.16 7.03 -4.76
N ARG A 93 -19.08 7.70 -4.37
CA ARG A 93 -19.00 8.54 -3.17
C ARG A 93 -18.98 10.02 -3.54
N ASP A 94 -19.68 10.84 -2.75
CA ASP A 94 -19.77 12.30 -2.92
C ASP A 94 -18.41 13.02 -2.82
N PHE A 95 -17.42 12.38 -2.20
CA PHE A 95 -16.08 12.92 -2.04
C PHE A 95 -15.01 11.86 -2.35
N THR A 96 -14.03 12.25 -3.16
CA THR A 96 -12.84 11.45 -3.46
C THR A 96 -11.58 12.24 -3.16
N CYS A 97 -10.75 11.72 -2.25
CA CYS A 97 -9.45 12.31 -1.96
C CYS A 97 -8.48 12.07 -3.14
N PRO A 98 -7.73 13.10 -3.60
CA PRO A 98 -6.78 12.94 -4.70
C PRO A 98 -5.63 11.98 -4.35
N LEU A 99 -5.30 11.80 -3.06
CA LEU A 99 -4.31 10.79 -2.63
C LEU A 99 -4.79 9.38 -2.93
N TRP A 100 -6.08 9.08 -2.83
CA TRP A 100 -6.62 7.77 -3.18
C TRP A 100 -6.47 7.50 -4.69
N GLY A 101 -6.54 8.56 -5.51
CA GLY A 101 -6.21 8.50 -6.92
C GLY A 101 -4.77 8.05 -7.16
N ILE A 102 -3.79 8.63 -6.46
CA ILE A 102 -2.39 8.18 -6.56
C ILE A 102 -2.27 6.71 -6.17
N LEU A 103 -2.89 6.29 -5.06
CA LEU A 103 -2.84 4.90 -4.60
C LEU A 103 -3.44 3.93 -5.61
N LYS A 104 -4.60 4.26 -6.21
CA LYS A 104 -5.24 3.46 -7.27
C LYS A 104 -4.27 3.17 -8.42
N HIS A 105 -3.57 4.20 -8.90
CA HIS A 105 -2.67 4.04 -10.04
C HIS A 105 -1.41 3.27 -9.67
N ILE A 106 -0.80 3.53 -8.50
CA ILE A 106 0.34 2.74 -7.99
C ILE A 106 -0.06 1.27 -7.85
N ASP A 107 -1.25 1.03 -7.31
CA ASP A 107 -1.76 -0.31 -7.10
C ASP A 107 -1.94 -1.09 -8.40
N ALA A 108 -2.61 -0.47 -9.38
CA ALA A 108 -2.79 -1.05 -10.71
C ALA A 108 -1.44 -1.32 -11.41
N LEU A 109 -0.48 -0.42 -11.25
CA LEU A 109 0.82 -0.50 -11.91
C LEU A 109 1.76 -1.55 -11.30
N LEU A 110 1.75 -1.72 -9.97
CA LEU A 110 2.76 -2.51 -9.26
C LEU A 110 2.20 -3.66 -8.42
N MET A 111 1.06 -3.48 -7.77
CA MET A 111 0.71 -4.29 -6.60
C MET A 111 -0.40 -5.31 -6.85
N THR A 112 -1.04 -5.30 -8.02
CA THR A 112 -2.15 -6.19 -8.41
C THR A 112 -1.88 -7.68 -8.16
N HIS A 113 -0.62 -8.12 -8.30
CA HIS A 113 -0.22 -9.53 -8.14
C HIS A 113 0.42 -9.85 -6.79
N THR A 114 0.48 -8.88 -5.86
CA THR A 114 1.03 -9.10 -4.52
C THR A 114 -0.04 -9.67 -3.58
N ALA A 115 0.40 -10.39 -2.55
CA ALA A 115 -0.51 -10.87 -1.52
C ALA A 115 -1.26 -9.69 -0.86
N ILE A 116 -2.56 -9.86 -0.57
CA ILE A 116 -3.44 -8.80 -0.05
C ILE A 116 -2.83 -8.05 1.15
N ALA A 117 -2.24 -8.78 2.09
CA ALA A 117 -1.54 -8.20 3.23
C ALA A 117 -0.39 -7.28 2.78
N THR A 118 0.48 -7.77 1.89
CA THR A 118 1.60 -6.99 1.35
C THR A 118 1.12 -5.74 0.62
N ARG A 119 0.11 -5.91 -0.26
CA ARG A 119 -0.54 -4.83 -0.99
C ARG A 119 -1.04 -3.73 -0.05
N LEU A 120 -1.81 -4.10 0.97
CA LEU A 120 -2.35 -3.16 1.97
C LEU A 120 -1.24 -2.48 2.77
N ALA A 121 -0.21 -3.21 3.19
CA ALA A 121 0.91 -2.66 3.98
C ALA A 121 1.70 -1.62 3.18
N LEU A 122 2.06 -1.94 1.93
CA LEU A 122 2.83 -1.06 1.05
C LEU A 122 2.02 0.19 0.68
N LEU A 123 0.77 0.03 0.25
CA LEU A 123 -0.10 1.16 -0.09
C LEU A 123 -0.40 2.04 1.12
N ARG A 124 -0.62 1.44 2.31
CA ARG A 124 -0.79 2.22 3.54
C ARG A 124 0.48 2.99 3.91
N GLY A 125 1.65 2.39 3.72
CA GLY A 125 2.94 3.07 3.89
C GLY A 125 3.05 4.29 2.96
N VAL A 126 2.84 4.10 1.66
CA VAL A 126 2.83 5.18 0.67
C VAL A 126 1.82 6.27 1.03
N HIS A 127 0.60 5.88 1.41
CA HIS A 127 -0.46 6.81 1.80
C HIS A 127 -0.06 7.69 2.99
N LEU A 128 0.49 7.10 4.06
CA LEU A 128 0.93 7.87 5.22
C LEU A 128 2.06 8.85 4.86
N MET A 129 2.97 8.43 3.98
CA MET A 129 4.06 9.28 3.49
C MET A 129 3.58 10.41 2.57
N LEU A 130 2.51 10.20 1.81
CA LEU A 130 1.83 11.24 1.03
C LEU A 130 1.14 12.24 1.97
N LEU A 131 0.41 11.75 2.97
CA LEU A 131 -0.25 12.60 3.98
C LEU A 131 0.75 13.50 4.72
N THR A 132 1.91 12.97 5.12
CA THR A 132 2.97 13.79 5.76
C THR A 132 3.45 14.92 4.84
N ARG A 133 3.46 14.73 3.52
CA ARG A 133 3.83 15.78 2.56
C ARG A 133 2.73 16.80 2.33
N SER A 134 1.48 16.33 2.20
CA SER A 134 0.33 17.19 1.93
C SER A 134 -0.17 17.95 3.16
N CYS A 135 0.12 17.46 4.37
CA CYS A 135 -0.38 18.01 5.63
C CYS A 135 0.76 18.15 6.66
N PRO A 136 1.76 19.02 6.43
CA PRO A 136 2.94 19.13 7.28
C PRO A 136 2.61 19.62 8.70
N ASP A 137 1.51 20.36 8.90
CA ASP A 137 1.12 20.91 10.21
C ASP A 137 0.56 19.85 11.16
N ARG A 138 0.05 18.74 10.61
CA ARG A 138 -0.52 17.63 11.39
C ARG A 138 -0.21 16.31 10.69
N PRO A 139 1.07 15.90 10.67
CA PRO A 139 1.47 14.66 10.02
C PRO A 139 0.85 13.47 10.76
N PRO A 140 0.47 12.40 10.05
CA PRO A 140 0.05 11.18 10.71
C PRO A 140 1.20 10.57 11.52
N ALA A 141 0.85 9.72 12.49
CA ALA A 141 1.85 8.90 13.15
C ALA A 141 2.52 7.99 12.12
N LEU A 142 3.84 8.13 11.99
CA LEU A 142 4.66 7.34 11.09
C LEU A 142 5.69 6.54 11.89
N PRO A 143 5.86 5.24 11.57
CA PRO A 143 7.03 4.49 12.01
C PRO A 143 8.30 5.29 11.72
N PRO A 144 9.29 5.33 12.63
CA PRO A 144 10.50 6.14 12.46
C PRO A 144 11.21 5.90 11.13
N TRP A 145 11.13 4.67 10.62
CA TRP A 145 11.75 4.23 9.38
C TRP A 145 10.96 4.59 8.11
N PHE A 146 9.68 4.95 8.19
CA PHE A 146 8.93 5.52 7.06
C PHE A 146 9.13 7.04 6.92
N ARG A 147 9.63 7.71 7.96
CA ARG A 147 9.86 9.16 7.89
C ARG A 147 10.74 9.48 6.67
N PRO A 148 10.30 10.37 5.77
CA PRO A 148 11.15 10.85 4.69
C PRO A 148 12.42 11.43 5.30
N ARG A 149 13.59 11.12 4.73
CA ARG A 149 14.78 11.88 5.11
C ARG A 149 14.53 13.32 4.69
N ALA A 150 14.65 14.23 5.64
CA ALA A 150 14.53 15.66 5.45
C ALA A 150 15.67 16.21 4.57
N ARG A 151 15.79 15.77 3.31
CA ARG A 151 16.31 16.66 2.28
C ARG A 151 15.24 17.74 2.15
N ARG A 152 15.44 18.77 3.00
CA ARG A 152 14.74 20.05 3.10
C ARG A 152 13.99 20.31 1.81
N ASN A 153 12.67 20.46 1.86
CA ASN A 153 11.81 21.16 0.90
C ASN A 153 12.57 21.76 -0.29
N SER A 154 13.15 20.90 -1.13
CA SER A 154 13.97 21.32 -2.23
C SER A 154 12.99 21.28 -3.38
N PRO A 155 12.72 22.43 -4.01
CA PRO A 155 11.83 22.49 -5.17
C PRO A 155 12.19 21.47 -6.26
N ASN A 156 13.40 20.92 -6.20
CA ASN A 156 14.00 20.05 -7.21
C ASN A 156 13.88 18.54 -6.92
N GLN A 157 13.18 18.09 -5.87
CA GLN A 157 12.98 16.64 -5.67
C GLN A 157 12.22 15.98 -6.83
N CYS A 158 11.39 16.75 -7.53
CA CYS A 158 10.71 16.32 -8.75
C CYS A 158 11.52 16.51 -10.03
N SER A 159 12.74 17.08 -9.93
CA SER A 159 13.64 17.22 -11.09
C SER A 159 14.38 15.93 -11.42
N ASN A 160 14.48 14.98 -10.47
CA ASN A 160 15.06 13.66 -10.70
C ASN A 160 14.05 12.57 -10.28
N PRO A 161 13.58 11.73 -11.22
CA PRO A 161 12.63 10.66 -10.90
C PRO A 161 13.06 9.72 -9.78
N ASN A 162 14.36 9.43 -9.68
CA ASN A 162 14.85 8.55 -8.64
C ASN A 162 14.76 9.21 -7.26
N ASP A 163 14.95 10.53 -7.14
CA ASP A 163 14.83 11.24 -5.85
C ASP A 163 13.37 11.25 -5.37
N ALA A 164 12.41 11.44 -6.28
CA ALA A 164 10.99 11.42 -5.98
C ALA A 164 10.55 10.06 -5.40
N ILE A 165 10.95 8.97 -6.07
CA ILE A 165 10.53 7.61 -5.71
C ILE A 165 11.28 7.09 -4.48
N SER A 166 12.59 7.36 -4.39
CA SER A 166 13.48 6.78 -3.35
C SER A 166 12.94 6.98 -1.95
N ASN A 167 12.24 8.08 -1.69
CA ASN A 167 11.71 8.33 -0.36
C ASN A 167 10.67 7.30 0.10
N TYR A 168 9.95 6.64 -0.82
CA TYR A 168 8.78 5.80 -0.54
C TYR A 168 9.09 4.31 -0.29
N PHE A 169 10.36 3.91 -0.37
CA PHE A 169 10.75 2.56 0.06
C PHE A 169 10.77 2.43 1.59
N ALA A 170 10.36 1.26 2.09
CA ALA A 170 10.33 0.97 3.53
C ALA A 170 11.73 1.01 4.17
N TRP A 171 12.77 0.52 3.49
CA TRP A 171 14.09 0.31 4.10
C TRP A 171 15.00 1.55 4.04
N PRO A 172 15.37 2.16 5.18
CA PRO A 172 16.17 3.39 5.20
C PRO A 172 17.55 3.28 4.53
N ARG A 173 18.21 2.12 4.66
CA ARG A 173 19.53 1.87 4.04
C ARG A 173 19.42 1.84 2.52
N PHE A 174 18.40 1.17 2.00
CA PHE A 174 18.13 1.14 0.56
C PHE A 174 17.84 2.53 0.01
N ARG A 175 17.01 3.33 0.70
CA ARG A 175 16.76 4.73 0.34
C ARG A 175 18.06 5.55 0.29
N GLN A 176 18.94 5.37 1.28
CA GLN A 176 20.23 6.05 1.31
C GLN A 176 21.10 5.65 0.12
N ARG A 177 21.14 4.37 -0.26
CA ARG A 177 21.89 3.92 -1.43
C ARG A 177 21.40 4.58 -2.72
N LEU A 178 20.08 4.58 -2.95
CA LEU A 178 19.49 5.17 -4.14
C LEU A 178 19.85 6.66 -4.24
N LEU A 179 19.73 7.40 -3.14
CA LEU A 179 20.08 8.83 -3.10
C LEU A 179 21.58 9.10 -3.26
N ALA A 180 22.45 8.21 -2.77
CA ALA A 180 23.91 8.42 -2.78
C ALA A 180 24.57 7.98 -4.09
N SER A 181 24.07 6.91 -4.70
CA SER A 181 24.75 6.21 -5.79
C SER A 181 23.88 5.99 -7.03
N ASN A 182 22.58 6.29 -6.95
CA ASN A 182 21.62 6.02 -8.02
C ASN A 182 21.60 4.55 -8.46
N SER A 183 21.92 3.65 -7.53
CA SER A 183 22.07 2.22 -7.75
C SER A 183 21.18 1.43 -6.78
N PRO A 184 20.44 0.40 -7.24
CA PRO A 184 20.30 -0.01 -8.64
C PRO A 184 19.49 1.02 -9.45
N ARG A 185 19.60 0.94 -10.78
CA ARG A 185 18.68 1.68 -11.65
C ARG A 185 17.27 1.09 -11.53
N LEU A 186 16.29 1.94 -11.22
CA LEU A 186 14.86 1.58 -11.07
C LEU A 186 14.17 1.31 -12.42
N THR A 187 14.70 0.39 -13.22
CA THR A 187 14.16 -0.02 -14.52
C THR A 187 12.86 -0.83 -14.39
N ASN A 188 12.14 -1.07 -15.49
CA ASN A 188 10.97 -1.96 -15.47
C ASN A 188 11.32 -3.37 -14.95
N ARG A 189 12.52 -3.88 -15.27
CA ARG A 189 13.04 -5.12 -14.71
C ARG A 189 13.19 -5.05 -13.19
N PHE A 190 13.71 -3.94 -12.65
CA PHE A 190 13.80 -3.75 -11.20
C PHE A 190 12.43 -3.87 -10.54
N TRP A 191 11.44 -3.17 -11.07
CA TRP A 191 10.08 -3.21 -10.50
C TRP A 191 9.48 -4.60 -10.57
N LEU A 192 9.69 -5.34 -11.67
CA LEU A 192 9.26 -6.73 -11.79
C LEU A 192 9.84 -7.62 -10.68
N TYR A 193 11.16 -7.55 -10.45
CA TYR A 193 11.77 -8.33 -9.37
C TYR A 193 11.29 -7.85 -7.99
N PHE A 194 11.18 -6.53 -7.80
CA PHE A 194 10.75 -5.93 -6.55
C PHE A 194 9.35 -6.40 -6.15
N VAL A 195 8.35 -6.26 -7.03
CA VAL A 195 6.95 -6.58 -6.68
C VAL A 195 6.72 -8.07 -6.47
N ARG A 196 7.51 -8.93 -7.14
CA ARG A 196 7.43 -10.39 -6.98
C ARG A 196 8.03 -10.89 -5.68
N ASN A 197 9.01 -10.16 -5.16
CA ASN A 197 9.81 -10.60 -4.01
C ASN A 197 9.51 -9.82 -2.73
N VAL A 198 8.90 -8.63 -2.83
CA VAL A 198 8.51 -7.86 -1.65
C VAL A 198 7.40 -8.57 -0.90
N GLN A 199 7.55 -8.67 0.42
CA GLN A 199 6.56 -9.27 1.27
C GLN A 199 6.40 -8.46 2.55
N PHE A 200 5.15 -8.32 2.99
CA PHE A 200 4.82 -8.01 4.36
C PHE A 200 4.47 -9.31 5.07
N GLU A 201 5.32 -9.73 6.00
CA GLU A 201 5.13 -10.93 6.81
C GLU A 201 4.00 -10.71 7.81
N TRP A 202 2.80 -11.08 7.39
CA TRP A 202 1.62 -11.11 8.23
C TRP A 202 1.46 -12.50 8.87
N PRO A 203 1.67 -12.65 10.20
CA PRO A 203 1.71 -13.98 10.83
C PRO A 203 0.31 -14.55 11.15
N PHE A 204 -0.75 -13.80 10.90
CA PHE A 204 -2.12 -14.21 11.20
C PHE A 204 -2.91 -14.51 9.93
N SER A 205 -4.10 -15.11 10.09
CA SER A 205 -5.04 -15.25 8.97
C SER A 205 -5.37 -13.89 8.34
N PRO A 206 -5.62 -13.81 7.01
CA PRO A 206 -6.09 -12.60 6.34
C PRO A 206 -7.31 -11.94 7.02
N THR A 207 -8.17 -12.72 7.68
CA THR A 207 -9.34 -12.22 8.41
C THR A 207 -8.99 -11.32 9.59
N HIS A 208 -7.78 -11.40 10.13
CA HIS A 208 -7.32 -10.56 11.25
C HIS A 208 -6.72 -9.23 10.77
N THR A 209 -6.74 -8.94 9.47
CA THR A 209 -6.19 -7.70 8.89
C THR A 209 -7.12 -6.52 9.12
N ILE A 210 -8.42 -6.76 9.02
CA ILE A 210 -9.46 -5.74 8.85
C ILE A 210 -10.59 -6.00 9.85
N ASP A 211 -11.04 -4.93 10.49
CA ASP A 211 -12.23 -4.90 11.32
C ASP A 211 -13.27 -3.94 10.70
N ILE A 212 -14.53 -4.10 11.10
CA ILE A 212 -15.62 -3.19 10.71
C ILE A 212 -16.06 -2.43 11.94
N ASP A 213 -16.07 -1.10 11.85
CA ASP A 213 -16.65 -0.25 12.87
C ASP A 213 -18.17 -0.40 12.85
N LYS A 214 -18.76 -0.83 13.97
CA LYS A 214 -20.18 -1.21 14.02
C LYS A 214 -21.13 -0.01 13.84
N ASP A 215 -20.70 1.17 14.26
CA ASP A 215 -21.54 2.36 14.25
C ASP A 215 -21.55 3.04 12.87
N SER A 216 -20.38 3.13 12.23
CA SER A 216 -20.24 3.77 10.91
C SER A 216 -20.29 2.79 9.73
N GLY A 217 -20.15 1.49 9.96
CA GLY A 217 -20.05 0.47 8.91
C GLY A 217 -18.77 0.54 8.08
N LYS A 218 -17.78 1.32 8.50
CA LYS A 218 -16.51 1.53 7.78
C LYS A 218 -15.47 0.47 8.13
N TYR A 219 -14.69 0.08 7.15
CA TYR A 219 -13.54 -0.78 7.36
C TYR A 219 -12.39 -0.02 8.01
N HIS A 220 -11.66 -0.69 8.90
CA HIS A 220 -10.41 -0.17 9.47
C HIS A 220 -9.43 -1.33 9.70
N PHE A 221 -8.15 -1.01 9.80
CA PHE A 221 -7.13 -2.00 10.12
C PHE A 221 -7.21 -2.42 11.58
N SER A 222 -7.12 -3.72 11.82
CA SER A 222 -7.11 -4.26 13.17
C SER A 222 -5.93 -3.74 13.98
N MET A 223 -6.02 -3.82 15.30
CA MET A 223 -4.92 -3.45 16.18
C MET A 223 -3.66 -4.28 15.90
N ASN A 224 -3.82 -5.59 15.68
CA ASN A 224 -2.71 -6.49 15.38
C ASN A 224 -2.00 -6.11 14.08
N TRP A 225 -2.77 -5.71 13.06
CA TRP A 225 -2.22 -5.24 11.80
C TRP A 225 -1.36 -4.01 11.99
N ARG A 226 -1.90 -2.98 12.66
CA ARG A 226 -1.19 -1.72 12.92
C ARG A 226 0.10 -1.94 13.71
N ASN A 227 0.03 -2.74 14.78
CA ASN A 227 1.22 -3.09 15.57
C ASN A 227 2.28 -3.83 14.75
N THR A 228 1.86 -4.71 13.83
CA THR A 228 2.79 -5.45 12.97
C THR A 228 3.40 -4.53 11.91
N MET A 229 2.63 -3.57 11.41
CA MET A 229 3.06 -2.58 10.44
C MET A 229 4.16 -1.66 10.97
N ASP A 230 4.27 -1.48 12.30
CA ASP A 230 5.34 -0.70 12.93
C ASP A 230 6.69 -1.44 12.96
N ILE A 231 6.70 -2.76 12.74
CA ILE A 231 7.88 -3.63 12.82
C ILE A 231 8.54 -3.72 11.44
N ILE A 232 9.64 -2.98 11.22
CA ILE A 232 10.35 -2.97 9.92
C ILE A 232 10.78 -4.36 9.48
N GLN A 233 11.12 -5.26 10.41
CA GLN A 233 11.53 -6.63 10.11
C GLN A 233 10.45 -7.43 9.38
N ARG A 234 9.19 -7.01 9.46
CA ARG A 234 8.07 -7.63 8.73
C ARG A 234 8.04 -7.27 7.26
N PHE A 235 8.76 -6.22 6.84
CA PHE A 235 8.96 -5.92 5.42
C PHE A 235 10.21 -6.66 4.96
N THR A 236 10.00 -7.72 4.19
CA THR A 236 11.06 -8.60 3.70
C THR A 236 11.11 -8.64 2.17
N MET A 237 12.22 -9.17 1.67
CA MET A 237 12.49 -9.32 0.26
C MET A 237 12.99 -10.74 -0.02
N GLY A 238 12.42 -11.40 -1.02
CA GLY A 238 12.80 -12.75 -1.43
C GLY A 238 14.20 -12.85 -2.04
N PRO A 239 14.80 -14.06 -2.02
CA PRO A 239 16.18 -14.29 -2.48
C PRO A 239 16.40 -13.96 -3.96
N GLU A 240 15.42 -14.20 -4.83
CA GLU A 240 15.55 -13.94 -6.27
C GLU A 240 15.81 -12.46 -6.59
N PHE A 241 15.33 -11.54 -5.74
CA PHE A 241 15.65 -10.13 -5.89
C PHE A 241 17.13 -9.85 -5.63
N PHE A 242 17.73 -10.49 -4.62
CA PHE A 242 19.15 -10.32 -4.30
C PHE A 242 20.04 -11.05 -5.31
N ASP A 243 19.59 -12.13 -5.92
CA ASP A 243 20.30 -12.76 -7.05
C ASP A 243 20.37 -11.80 -8.25
N ALA A 244 19.29 -11.06 -8.51
CA ALA A 244 19.25 -10.07 -9.58
C ALA A 244 19.94 -8.73 -9.23
N TYR A 245 19.94 -8.34 -7.96
CA TYR A 245 20.47 -7.08 -7.43
C TYR A 245 21.32 -7.31 -6.17
N PRO A 246 22.47 -8.01 -6.28
CA PRO A 246 23.29 -8.40 -5.14
C PRO A 246 23.83 -7.20 -4.34
N GLU A 247 23.99 -6.05 -4.98
CA GLU A 247 24.40 -4.79 -4.35
C GLU A 247 23.38 -4.27 -3.31
N CYS A 248 22.13 -4.74 -3.34
CA CYS A 248 21.09 -4.41 -2.36
C CYS A 248 21.16 -5.28 -1.10
N SER A 249 22.04 -6.29 -1.08
CA SER A 249 22.22 -7.17 0.07
C SER A 249 22.65 -6.36 1.30
N GLY A 250 21.96 -6.57 2.43
CA GLY A 250 22.20 -5.84 3.67
C GLY A 250 21.53 -4.46 3.76
N ASP A 251 20.80 -4.04 2.72
CA ASP A 251 19.98 -2.82 2.77
C ASP A 251 18.49 -3.08 3.03
N MET A 252 18.04 -4.30 2.74
CA MET A 252 16.69 -4.79 2.97
C MET A 252 16.73 -6.05 3.84
N ASN A 253 15.62 -6.34 4.52
CA ASN A 253 15.54 -7.57 5.30
C ASN A 253 15.34 -8.76 4.33
N PRO A 254 16.23 -9.76 4.32
CA PRO A 254 15.98 -10.97 3.56
C PRO A 254 14.82 -11.72 4.19
N ARG A 255 13.99 -12.34 3.35
CA ARG A 255 13.01 -13.32 3.84
C ARG A 255 13.77 -14.49 4.45
N CYS A 256 13.35 -14.91 5.63
CA CYS A 256 13.85 -16.17 6.19
C CYS A 256 13.16 -17.30 5.41
N ASP A 257 13.91 -17.98 4.56
CA ASP A 257 13.41 -19.22 3.97
C ASP A 257 13.35 -20.26 5.11
N LEU A 258 12.15 -20.75 5.41
CA LEU A 258 11.91 -21.88 6.32
C LEU A 258 12.18 -23.20 5.60
#